data_AF-A0A162J863-F1
#
_entry.id   AF-A0A162J863-F1
#
_cell.length_a   1.000
_cell.length_b   1.000
_cell.length_c   1.000
_cell.angle_alpha   90.00
_cell.angle_beta   90.00
_cell.angle_gamma   90.00
#
_symmetry.space_group_name_H-M   'P 1'
#
loop_
_entity.id
_entity.type
_entity.pdbx_description
1 polymer ?
#
loop_
_entity_poly.entity_id
_entity_poly.type
_entity_poly.pdbx_seq_one_letter_code
_entity_poly.pdbx_strand_id
1 'polypeptide(L)'
;MKVILSKKNPDGSYDTSRFLFDGIDMYHGDLVSKILELAPADDGSRPRKVKIQLVCKQDGIDYEFVPIDDDGFHLKTTQYPGLTIWFEDNSGVKYRADRNGIISLINELTTPLTLKMWVKAEPYTLPKLVEGVVLSDISFIVWGI
;
A
#
# COMPACT_ATOMS: atom_id res chain seq x y z
N MET A 1 17.64 3.16 12.84
CA MET A 1 17.65 3.01 11.37
C MET A 1 16.28 3.38 10.87
N LYS A 2 16.17 4.49 10.14
CA LYS A 2 14.87 5.09 9.80
C LYS A 2 14.69 5.07 8.29
N VAL A 3 13.54 4.58 7.84
CA VAL A 3 13.08 4.69 6.46
C VAL A 3 12.07 5.84 6.44
N ILE A 4 12.22 6.76 5.49
CA ILE A 4 11.26 7.82 5.23
C ILE A 4 10.34 7.35 4.11
N LEU A 5 9.04 7.40 4.34
CA LEU A 5 8.03 7.17 3.32
C LEU A 5 7.40 8.51 2.94
N SER A 6 7.42 8.81 1.64
CA SER A 6 6.81 10.00 1.06
C SER A 6 5.80 9.60 -0.02
N LYS A 7 4.68 10.33 -0.09
CA LYS A 7 3.70 10.20 -1.17
C LYS A 7 4.05 11.17 -2.27
N LYS A 8 4.41 10.66 -3.44
CA LYS A 8 4.86 11.48 -4.57
C LYS A 8 3.71 11.68 -5.56
N ASN A 9 3.55 12.89 -6.05
CA ASN A 9 2.61 13.20 -7.12
C ASN A 9 3.29 13.02 -8.49
N PRO A 10 2.53 12.86 -9.59
CA PRO A 10 3.10 12.71 -10.93
C PRO A 10 3.98 13.89 -11.38
N ASP A 11 3.72 15.09 -10.85
CA ASP A 11 4.50 16.30 -11.13
C ASP A 11 5.80 16.40 -10.31
N GLY A 12 6.07 15.42 -9.43
CA GLY A 12 7.25 15.39 -8.56
C GLY A 12 7.08 16.08 -7.21
N SER A 13 5.96 16.75 -6.95
CA SER A 13 5.63 17.29 -5.63
C SER A 13 5.27 16.17 -4.64
N TYR A 14 5.20 16.51 -3.35
CA TYR A 14 4.89 15.56 -2.29
C TYR A 14 3.57 15.89 -1.60
N ASP A 15 2.74 14.87 -1.40
CA ASP A 15 1.48 14.96 -0.65
C ASP A 15 1.76 14.81 0.86
N THR A 16 1.33 15.83 1.62
CA THR A 16 1.54 15.94 3.07
C THR A 16 0.36 15.46 3.93
N SER A 17 -0.71 14.92 3.34
CA SER A 17 -1.83 14.33 4.10
C SER A 17 -1.31 13.21 5.01
N ARG A 18 -1.97 13.01 6.15
CA ARG A 18 -1.59 11.94 7.10
C ARG A 18 -1.98 10.56 6.60
N PHE A 19 -3.03 10.47 5.80
CA PHE A 19 -3.53 9.22 5.26
C PHE A 19 -2.97 8.97 3.88
N LEU A 20 -2.88 7.69 3.53
CA LEU A 20 -2.38 7.28 2.22
C LEU A 20 -3.35 7.63 1.10
N PHE A 21 -4.61 7.36 1.38
CA PHE A 21 -5.78 7.76 0.63
C PHE A 21 -6.67 8.48 1.64
N ASP A 22 -7.18 9.64 1.26
CA ASP A 22 -8.08 10.44 2.08
C ASP A 22 -9.18 10.95 1.16
N GLY A 23 -10.44 10.68 1.49
CA GLY A 23 -11.60 11.10 0.71
C GLY A 23 -11.62 10.62 -0.75
N ILE A 24 -11.01 9.47 -1.04
CA ILE A 24 -11.14 8.85 -2.37
C ILE A 24 -12.34 7.91 -2.35
N ASP A 25 -13.37 8.29 -3.10
CA ASP A 25 -14.51 7.44 -3.41
C ASP A 25 -14.16 6.57 -4.63
N MET A 26 -14.36 5.26 -4.48
CA MET A 26 -14.21 4.32 -5.59
C MET A 26 -15.53 3.62 -5.93
N TYR A 27 -15.78 3.50 -7.23
CA TYR A 27 -16.89 2.76 -7.83
C TYR A 27 -16.42 1.46 -8.49
N HIS A 28 -17.37 0.58 -8.79
CA HIS A 28 -17.06 -0.70 -9.42
C HIS A 28 -16.24 -0.52 -10.71
N GLY A 29 -15.06 -1.16 -10.75
CA GLY A 29 -14.16 -1.12 -11.90
C GLY A 29 -13.13 0.00 -11.83
N ASP A 30 -13.26 0.93 -10.88
CA ASP A 30 -12.28 1.99 -10.70
C ASP A 30 -10.92 1.43 -10.34
N LEU A 31 -9.90 2.11 -10.87
CA LEU A 31 -8.50 1.80 -10.67
C LEU A 31 -7.76 3.10 -10.37
N VAL A 32 -7.19 3.17 -9.17
CA VAL A 32 -6.38 4.31 -8.73
C VAL A 32 -4.99 3.84 -8.33
N SER A 33 -4.03 4.76 -8.34
CA SER A 33 -2.68 4.47 -7.86
C SER A 33 -2.12 5.61 -7.01
N LYS A 34 -1.16 5.24 -6.15
CA LYS A 34 -0.33 6.18 -5.42
C LYS A 34 1.13 5.86 -5.67
N ILE A 35 1.92 6.89 -5.97
CA ILE A 35 3.38 6.76 -6.07
C ILE A 35 3.95 6.97 -4.67
N LEU A 36 4.77 6.04 -4.25
CA LEU A 36 5.44 6.01 -2.95
C LEU A 36 6.94 6.10 -3.17
N GLU A 37 7.60 6.94 -2.40
CA GLU A 37 9.05 7.06 -2.37
C GLU A 37 9.55 6.66 -0.99
N LEU A 38 10.40 5.64 -0.95
CA LEU A 38 11.07 5.16 0.25
C LEU A 38 12.52 5.62 0.21
N ALA A 39 12.90 6.50 1.12
CA ALA A 39 14.26 7.01 1.21
C ALA A 39 14.92 6.55 2.52
N PRO A 40 16.24 6.28 2.52
CA PRO A 40 16.99 6.23 3.77
C PRO A 40 16.90 7.59 4.45
N ALA A 41 16.84 7.63 5.78
CA ALA A 41 16.93 8.90 6.48
C ALA A 41 18.31 9.54 6.30
N ASP A 42 18.38 10.87 6.31
CA ASP A 42 19.61 11.65 6.20
C ASP A 42 20.48 11.60 7.48
N ASP A 43 20.42 10.51 8.23
CA ASP A 43 21.22 10.22 9.42
C ASP A 43 22.42 9.30 9.11
N GLY A 44 22.66 9.00 7.83
CA GLY A 44 23.70 8.08 7.37
C GLY A 44 23.37 6.60 7.59
N SER A 45 22.16 6.27 8.07
CA SER A 45 21.74 4.89 8.18
C SER A 45 21.47 4.27 6.81
N ARG A 46 21.72 2.96 6.69
CA ARG A 46 21.48 2.18 5.46
C ARG A 46 20.49 1.06 5.72
N PRO A 47 19.17 1.36 5.71
CA PRO A 47 18.12 0.40 6.01
C PRO A 47 18.33 -0.93 5.28
N ARG A 48 18.41 -2.02 6.05
CA ARG A 48 18.53 -3.36 5.50
C ARG A 48 17.22 -4.13 5.64
N LYS A 49 17.03 -5.13 4.79
CA LYS A 49 15.84 -6.00 4.76
C LYS A 49 14.54 -5.19 4.83
N VAL A 50 14.39 -4.20 3.95
CA VAL A 50 13.26 -3.28 3.98
C VAL A 50 12.00 -4.00 3.55
N LYS A 51 10.95 -3.91 4.37
CA LYS A 51 9.64 -4.51 4.07
C LYS A 51 8.49 -3.55 4.34
N ILE A 52 7.33 -3.87 3.75
CA ILE A 52 6.08 -3.14 3.90
C ILE A 52 4.94 -4.09 4.25
N GLN A 53 4.00 -3.60 5.05
CA GLN A 53 2.69 -4.18 5.26
C GLN A 53 1.62 -3.09 5.19
N LEU A 54 0.49 -3.42 4.59
CA LEU A 54 -0.72 -2.60 4.54
C LEU A 54 -1.62 -2.92 5.73
N VAL A 55 -2.13 -1.86 6.36
CA VAL A 55 -3.12 -1.98 7.42
C VAL A 55 -4.24 -0.98 7.20
N CYS A 56 -5.47 -1.37 7.51
CA CYS A 56 -6.62 -0.47 7.62
C CYS A 56 -6.94 -0.26 9.10
N LYS A 57 -7.18 0.97 9.54
CA LYS A 57 -7.55 1.27 10.92
C LYS A 57 -9.03 1.66 11.01
N GLN A 58 -9.89 0.77 11.52
CA GLN A 58 -11.30 1.12 11.72
C GLN A 58 -11.64 1.01 13.21
N ASP A 59 -12.22 2.08 13.76
CA ASP A 59 -12.61 2.17 15.18
C ASP A 59 -11.47 1.82 16.17
N GLY A 60 -10.22 2.14 15.79
CA GLY A 60 -9.04 1.84 16.60
C GLY A 60 -8.54 0.39 16.51
N ILE A 61 -9.12 -0.43 15.63
CA ILE A 61 -8.68 -1.80 15.33
C ILE A 61 -7.91 -1.79 14.01
N ASP A 62 -6.74 -2.42 14.01
CA ASP A 62 -5.89 -2.58 12.83
C ASP A 62 -6.25 -3.90 12.12
N TYR A 63 -6.62 -3.81 10.85
CA TYR A 63 -6.92 -4.94 9.98
C TYR A 63 -5.85 -5.07 8.90
N GLU A 64 -5.26 -6.26 8.79
CA GLU A 64 -4.20 -6.54 7.83
C GLU A 64 -4.77 -7.01 6.49
N PHE A 65 -4.09 -6.63 5.41
CA PHE A 65 -4.36 -7.20 4.10
C PHE A 65 -3.48 -8.43 3.89
N VAL A 66 -4.10 -9.55 3.50
CA VAL A 66 -3.43 -10.82 3.23
C VAL A 66 -3.46 -11.13 1.73
N PRO A 67 -2.52 -11.95 1.22
CA PRO A 67 -2.51 -12.31 -0.18
C PRO A 67 -3.69 -13.18 -0.56
N ILE A 68 -4.12 -13.06 -1.82
CA ILE A 68 -5.05 -14.02 -2.43
C ILE A 68 -4.30 -15.33 -2.67
N ASP A 69 -4.87 -16.45 -2.21
CA ASP A 69 -4.26 -17.79 -2.22
C ASP A 69 -3.68 -18.20 -3.59
N ASP A 70 -4.31 -17.74 -4.67
CA ASP A 70 -3.98 -18.17 -6.04
C ASP A 70 -2.74 -17.49 -6.64
N ASP A 71 -2.38 -16.26 -6.23
CA ASP A 71 -1.31 -15.50 -6.90
C ASP A 71 -0.28 -14.86 -5.97
N GLY A 72 -0.64 -14.56 -4.71
CA GLY A 72 0.26 -13.93 -3.75
C GLY A 72 0.71 -12.49 -4.09
N PHE A 73 0.22 -11.90 -5.19
CA PHE A 73 0.55 -10.54 -5.63
C PHE A 73 -0.54 -9.55 -5.24
N HIS A 74 -1.78 -10.01 -5.24
CA HIS A 74 -2.92 -9.20 -4.84
C HIS A 74 -3.19 -9.41 -3.35
N LEU A 75 -3.53 -8.32 -2.69
CA LEU A 75 -3.80 -8.23 -1.27
C LEU A 75 -5.27 -7.82 -1.05
N LYS A 76 -5.93 -8.52 -0.12
CA LYS A 76 -7.31 -8.29 0.29
C LYS A 76 -7.44 -8.35 1.81
N THR A 77 -8.45 -7.69 2.35
CA THR A 77 -8.90 -7.89 3.73
C THR A 77 -10.35 -8.35 3.71
N THR A 78 -10.71 -9.27 4.61
CA THR A 78 -12.09 -9.75 4.72
C THR A 78 -12.99 -8.72 5.42
N GLN A 79 -12.40 -7.80 6.20
CA GLN A 79 -13.12 -6.78 6.97
C GLN A 79 -13.41 -5.52 6.15
N TYR A 80 -12.64 -5.28 5.10
CA TYR A 80 -12.92 -4.23 4.11
C TYR A 80 -13.08 -4.87 2.72
N PRO A 81 -14.20 -5.60 2.49
CA PRO A 81 -14.43 -6.28 1.23
C PRO A 81 -14.57 -5.25 0.09
N GLY A 82 -14.16 -5.62 -1.12
CA GLY A 82 -14.34 -4.80 -2.33
C GLY A 82 -13.11 -4.06 -2.83
N LEU A 83 -11.98 -4.19 -2.14
CA LEU A 83 -10.69 -3.69 -2.62
C LEU A 83 -9.72 -4.81 -2.93
N THR A 84 -9.01 -4.64 -4.05
CA THR A 84 -7.85 -5.43 -4.41
C THR A 84 -6.65 -4.52 -4.58
N ILE A 85 -5.59 -4.77 -3.82
CA ILE A 85 -4.39 -3.94 -3.79
C ILE A 85 -3.19 -4.73 -4.29
N TRP A 86 -2.28 -4.11 -5.02
CA TRP A 86 -0.97 -4.69 -5.35
C TRP A 86 0.10 -3.60 -5.49
N PHE A 87 1.36 -4.01 -5.48
CA PHE A 87 2.49 -3.10 -5.62
C PHE A 87 3.32 -3.46 -6.84
N GLU A 88 3.81 -2.43 -7.51
CA GLU A 88 4.68 -2.52 -8.68
C GLU A 88 5.87 -1.57 -8.55
N ASP A 89 7.00 -1.95 -9.16
CA ASP A 89 8.10 -1.01 -9.38
C ASP A 89 7.84 -0.16 -10.64
N ASN A 90 8.78 0.75 -10.95
CA ASN A 90 8.68 1.58 -12.16
C ASN A 90 8.80 0.78 -13.47
N SER A 91 9.27 -0.47 -13.41
CA SER A 91 9.38 -1.39 -14.55
C SER A 91 8.10 -2.21 -14.75
N GLY A 92 7.12 -2.09 -13.86
CA GLY A 92 5.88 -2.89 -13.86
C GLY A 92 6.02 -4.26 -13.21
N VAL A 93 7.13 -4.55 -12.51
CA VAL A 93 7.31 -5.81 -11.78
C VAL A 93 6.47 -5.76 -10.51
N LYS A 94 5.56 -6.73 -10.37
CA LYS A 94 4.73 -6.87 -9.18
C LYS A 94 5.52 -7.47 -8.01
N TYR A 95 5.27 -6.96 -6.80
CA TYR A 95 5.85 -7.51 -5.59
C TYR A 95 4.93 -8.56 -4.97
N ARG A 96 5.50 -9.73 -4.69
CA ARG A 96 4.78 -10.82 -4.02
C ARG A 96 4.87 -10.66 -2.50
N ALA A 97 3.74 -10.82 -1.82
CA ALA A 97 3.68 -10.84 -0.37
C ALA A 97 3.83 -12.26 0.19
N ASP A 98 4.29 -12.38 1.42
CA ASP A 98 4.19 -13.62 2.18
C ASP A 98 2.76 -13.84 2.70
N ARG A 99 2.50 -15.00 3.33
CA ARG A 99 1.17 -15.36 3.87
C ARG A 99 0.57 -14.35 4.86
N ASN A 100 1.38 -13.46 5.44
CA ASN A 100 0.94 -12.44 6.39
C ASN A 100 0.78 -11.05 5.72
N GLY A 101 0.85 -10.99 4.38
CA GLY A 101 0.75 -9.74 3.65
C GLY A 101 2.02 -8.88 3.67
N ILE A 102 3.14 -9.44 4.12
CA ILE A 102 4.41 -8.71 4.20
C ILE A 102 5.13 -8.78 2.85
N ILE A 103 5.46 -7.62 2.32
CA ILE A 103 6.18 -7.48 1.06
C ILE A 103 7.63 -7.13 1.36
N SER A 104 8.56 -7.97 0.90
CA SER A 104 10.00 -7.68 0.95
C SER A 104 10.41 -6.85 -0.26
N LEU A 105 10.95 -5.66 -0.04
CA LEU A 105 11.24 -4.71 -1.11
C LEU A 105 12.69 -4.81 -1.59
N ILE A 106 13.63 -4.69 -0.64
CA ILE A 106 15.06 -4.65 -0.96
C ILE A 106 15.90 -5.06 0.25
N ASN A 107 17.07 -5.62 -0.01
CA ASN A 107 17.99 -6.02 1.05
C ASN A 107 18.77 -4.85 1.67
N GLU A 108 19.11 -3.81 0.90
CA GLU A 108 19.75 -2.59 1.41
C GLU A 108 19.23 -1.38 0.62
N LEU A 109 18.76 -0.36 1.34
CA LEU A 109 18.25 0.89 0.77
C LEU A 109 19.33 1.97 0.87
N THR A 110 20.07 2.16 -0.22
CA THR A 110 21.13 3.18 -0.33
C THR A 110 20.69 4.41 -1.12
N THR A 111 19.68 4.27 -1.97
CA THR A 111 19.06 5.34 -2.75
C THR A 111 17.54 5.27 -2.61
N PRO A 112 16.81 6.37 -2.85
CA PRO A 112 15.36 6.34 -2.85
C PRO A 112 14.79 5.28 -3.80
N LEU A 113 13.84 4.49 -3.32
CA LEU A 113 13.09 3.50 -4.08
C LEU A 113 11.69 4.05 -4.35
N THR A 114 11.30 4.09 -5.63
CA THR A 114 9.93 4.45 -6.03
C THR A 114 9.11 3.18 -6.27
N LEU A 115 7.90 3.15 -5.71
CA LEU A 115 6.92 2.08 -5.86
C LEU A 115 5.58 2.69 -6.26
N LYS A 116 4.81 1.94 -7.04
CA LYS A 116 3.39 2.23 -7.28
C LYS A 116 2.56 1.24 -6.50
N MET A 117 1.65 1.75 -5.70
CA MET A 117 0.58 0.95 -5.13
C MET A 117 -0.68 1.20 -5.95
N TRP A 118 -1.29 0.13 -6.41
CA TRP A 118 -2.54 0.13 -7.14
C TRP A 118 -3.67 -0.35 -6.27
N VAL A 119 -4.83 0.27 -6.41
CA VAL A 119 -6.06 -0.12 -5.75
C VAL A 119 -7.14 -0.25 -6.82
N LYS A 120 -7.77 -1.41 -6.88
CA LYS A 120 -8.90 -1.70 -7.76
C LYS A 120 -10.14 -1.98 -6.94
N ALA A 121 -11.25 -1.33 -7.29
CA ALA A 121 -12.55 -1.61 -6.72
C ALA A 121 -13.20 -2.81 -7.44
N GLU A 122 -13.54 -3.84 -6.67
CA GLU A 122 -14.17 -5.05 -7.18
C GLU A 122 -15.70 -4.93 -7.29
N PRO A 123 -16.33 -5.67 -8.23
CA PRO A 123 -17.78 -5.84 -8.23
C PRO A 123 -18.15 -6.64 -7.00
N TYR A 124 -18.86 -6.01 -6.06
CA TYR A 124 -19.37 -6.72 -4.89
C TYR A 124 -20.30 -7.86 -5.31
N THR A 125 -19.91 -9.10 -5.03
CA THR A 125 -20.86 -10.20 -4.82
C THR A 125 -21.41 -10.17 -3.40
N LEU A 126 -22.02 -9.05 -3.00
CA LEU A 126 -22.99 -9.00 -1.91
C LEU A 126 -24.10 -8.00 -2.26
N PRO A 127 -25.39 -8.38 -2.18
CA PRO A 127 -26.50 -7.49 -2.46
C PRO A 127 -26.57 -6.43 -1.34
N LYS A 128 -26.29 -5.18 -1.70
CA LYS A 128 -26.28 -3.98 -0.84
C LYS A 128 -25.15 -3.92 0.20
N LEU A 129 -23.92 -3.73 -0.27
CA LEU A 129 -23.03 -2.81 0.44
C LEU A 129 -23.36 -1.40 -0.06
N VAL A 130 -23.56 -0.51 0.91
CA VAL A 130 -23.99 0.88 0.77
C VAL A 130 -23.04 1.62 -0.18
N GLU A 131 -23.57 2.61 -0.91
CA GLU A 131 -22.81 3.47 -1.83
C GLU A 131 -21.50 3.97 -1.20
N GLY A 132 -20.38 3.77 -1.92
CA GLY A 132 -19.08 4.39 -1.66
C GLY A 132 -18.09 3.55 -0.86
N VAL A 133 -17.05 3.05 -1.52
CA VAL A 133 -15.84 2.58 -0.84
C VAL A 133 -14.95 3.79 -0.60
N VAL A 134 -15.04 4.38 0.59
CA VAL A 134 -14.25 5.56 0.98
C VAL A 134 -12.92 5.10 1.55
N LEU A 135 -11.81 5.45 0.88
CA LEU A 135 -10.46 5.16 1.34
C LEU A 135 -9.98 6.28 2.28
N SER A 136 -10.30 6.21 3.58
CA SER A 136 -9.83 7.17 4.60
C SER A 136 -8.75 6.60 5.51
N ASP A 137 -8.80 5.30 5.81
CA ASP A 137 -8.07 4.73 6.95
C ASP A 137 -6.97 3.73 6.59
N ILE A 138 -6.47 3.79 5.35
CA ILE A 138 -5.36 2.93 4.91
C ILE A 138 -4.03 3.56 5.32
N SER A 139 -3.21 2.77 5.99
CA SER A 139 -1.88 3.12 6.46
C SER A 139 -0.85 2.06 6.06
N PHE A 140 0.43 2.42 6.17
CA PHE A 140 1.55 1.50 5.96
C PHE A 140 2.41 1.36 7.20
N ILE A 141 2.91 0.14 7.38
CA ILE A 141 3.99 -0.13 8.31
C ILE A 141 5.22 -0.43 7.46
N VAL A 142 6.30 0.31 7.68
CA VAL A 142 7.58 0.17 6.97
C VAL A 142 8.68 -0.08 7.99
N TRP A 143 9.51 -1.09 7.75
CA TRP A 143 10.64 -1.40 8.61
C TRP A 143 11.90 -1.72 7.83
N GLY A 144 13.05 -1.37 8.41
CA GLY A 144 14.38 -1.80 8.01
C GLY A 144 15.18 -2.22 9.24
N ILE A 145 15.86 -3.36 9.17
CA ILE A 145 16.58 -4.03 10.26
C ILE A 145 18.07 -4.13 9.92
#